data_AF-A0A6M3IYU0-F1
#
_entry.id   AF-A0A6M3IYU0-F1
#
_cell.length_a   1.000
_cell.length_b   1.000
_cell.length_c   1.000
_cell.angle_alpha   90.00
_cell.angle_beta   90.00
_cell.angle_gamma   90.00
#
_symmetry.space_group_name_H-M   'P 1'
#
loop_
_entity.id
_entity.type
_entity.pdbx_description
1 polymer ?
#
loop_
_entity_poly.entity_id
_entity_poly.type
_entity_poly.pdbx_seq_one_letter_code
_entity_poly.pdbx_strand_id
1 'polypeptide(L)'
;MGNMFSDSVKKELNERIVKAKQVYDKDQGLCEMMLSNQDPELLDLLSLAPTPGVCLDEQALIAHLQAHPEQKLFEDTTGKIFQCSLTPDGVHVQGALDNFSVKYSQVKPSMESEPALFHQTGIYLTPPHGELIAKGKKKAIIKSFQLKSHLNEPLYLLSGKLCYGIIKIKDGRKISVKELQKSFESHQVSEGERKQWWKDYKSLFFYPVEVIRIFSPPKPYEYQKGPQVFVKDVKFTEKDEPTRQEVKEEEKEKGNWYLVQQPKGKDFRYVAQCHFRGQSVHTDLRLEANSHLVGWTLNTPSLTAEGLKGPQAKYAESKYNRFLFPRDPSQTKDFQILVEQKLKQPKEWLKVEGKIPPGGIGATKYKEAEFKIISTGVARWGASKTDFNEIFLKPDKKWNQTKIAGRWVIVFIPRPTEYERAGEGKMMWAMFKPDDQRPYVTTHNLEKETEKAEKDGIEMLWQHPDGSISKKIP
;
A
#
# COMPACT_ATOMS: atom_id res chain seq x y z
N MET A 1 10.96 45.80 -3.51
CA MET A 1 10.21 45.22 -2.38
C MET A 1 11.09 45.31 -1.14
N GLY A 2 10.80 46.27 -0.26
CA GLY A 2 11.60 46.59 0.92
C GLY A 2 11.19 45.76 2.14
N ASN A 3 12.19 45.42 2.96
CA ASN A 3 12.16 44.80 4.29
C ASN A 3 10.78 44.68 4.97
N MET A 4 10.24 43.47 5.05
CA MET A 4 8.97 43.14 5.72
C MET A 4 9.05 42.90 7.24
N PHE A 5 10.23 43.04 7.86
CA PHE A 5 10.36 42.80 9.30
C PHE A 5 10.89 44.04 10.01
N SER A 6 10.15 44.47 11.05
CA SER A 6 10.63 45.50 11.97
C SER A 6 11.92 45.02 12.64
N ASP A 7 12.77 45.99 13.01
CA ASP A 7 14.05 45.67 13.65
C ASP A 7 13.87 44.94 14.99
N SER A 8 12.71 45.08 15.64
CA SER A 8 12.36 44.32 16.85
C SER A 8 12.21 42.82 16.57
N VAL A 9 11.60 42.44 15.44
CA VAL A 9 11.39 41.02 15.06
C VAL A 9 12.73 40.38 14.66
N LYS A 10 13.59 41.12 13.96
CA LYS A 10 14.94 40.64 13.61
C LYS A 10 15.79 40.41 14.85
N LYS A 11 15.68 41.30 15.85
CA LYS A 11 16.38 41.17 17.13
C LYS A 11 15.90 39.95 17.91
N GLU A 12 14.60 39.75 18.05
CA GLU A 12 14.03 38.59 18.74
C GLU A 12 14.42 37.27 18.06
N LEU A 13 14.43 37.23 16.73
CA LEU A 13 14.83 36.03 15.97
C LEU A 13 16.31 35.69 16.19
N ASN A 14 17.19 36.69 16.18
CA ASN A 14 18.62 36.48 16.45
C ASN A 14 18.88 36.00 17.88
N GLU A 15 18.16 36.53 18.87
CA GLU A 15 18.28 36.06 20.27
C GLU A 15 17.85 34.59 20.41
N ARG A 16 16.81 34.15 19.68
CA ARG A 16 16.38 32.74 19.66
C ARG A 16 17.39 31.82 18.98
N ILE A 17 18.01 32.26 17.88
CA ILE A 17 19.03 31.49 17.15
C ILE A 17 20.28 31.29 18.01
N VAL A 18 20.75 32.35 18.69
CA VAL A 18 21.91 32.26 19.59
C VAL A 18 21.65 31.28 20.74
N LYS A 19 20.44 31.31 21.32
CA LYS A 19 20.05 30.42 22.41
C LYS A 19 19.94 28.96 21.97
N ALA A 20 19.44 28.70 20.76
CA ALA A 20 19.39 27.36 20.17
C ALA A 20 20.79 26.80 19.91
N LYS A 21 21.72 27.63 19.43
CA LYS A 21 23.12 27.23 19.18
C LYS A 21 23.88 26.89 20.46
N GLN A 22 23.66 27.66 21.53
CA GLN A 22 24.25 27.37 22.85
C GLN A 22 23.75 26.06 23.48
N VAL A 23 22.52 25.63 23.18
CA VAL A 23 21.98 24.33 23.63
C VAL A 23 22.62 23.19 22.81
N TYR A 24 22.75 23.38 21.50
CA TYR A 24 23.37 22.40 20.60
C TYR A 24 24.86 22.16 20.92
N ASP A 25 25.63 23.21 21.16
CA ASP A 25 27.06 23.11 21.48
C ASP A 25 27.30 22.45 22.86
N LYS A 26 26.35 22.57 23.80
CA LYS A 26 26.41 21.90 25.11
C LYS A 26 26.23 20.39 25.02
N ASP A 27 25.40 19.91 24.09
CA ASP A 27 25.14 18.47 23.89
C ASP A 27 26.27 17.77 23.11
N GLN A 28 26.96 18.47 22.21
CA GLN A 28 28.19 17.93 21.58
C GLN A 28 29.34 17.79 22.57
N GLY A 29 29.53 18.77 23.47
CA GLY A 29 30.57 18.71 24.49
C GLY A 29 30.41 17.53 25.45
N LEU A 30 29.18 17.05 25.69
CA LEU A 30 28.92 15.87 26.52
C LEU A 30 29.33 14.56 25.82
N CYS A 31 29.18 14.49 24.49
CA CYS A 31 29.55 13.31 23.70
C CYS A 31 31.07 13.17 23.56
N GLU A 32 31.80 14.27 23.38
CA GLU A 32 33.28 14.24 23.28
C GLU A 32 33.95 13.87 24.61
N MET A 33 33.34 14.26 25.74
CA MET A 33 33.83 13.91 27.07
C MET A 33 33.68 12.41 27.39
N MET A 34 32.67 11.73 26.82
CA MET A 34 32.50 10.28 26.99
C MET A 34 33.45 9.45 26.12
N LEU A 35 33.92 9.99 24.99
CA LEU A 35 34.80 9.28 24.05
C LEU A 35 36.29 9.40 24.40
N SER A 36 36.66 10.24 25.37
CA SER A 36 38.07 10.51 25.75
C SER A 36 38.56 9.73 26.97
N ASN A 37 37.70 8.96 27.67
CA ASN A 37 38.15 8.08 28.74
C ASN A 37 38.59 6.72 28.17
N GLN A 38 39.91 6.56 28.06
CA GLN A 38 40.58 5.30 27.75
C GLN A 38 40.45 4.31 28.92
N ASP A 39 39.25 3.76 29.12
CA ASP A 39 39.02 2.68 30.08
C ASP A 39 39.44 1.33 29.46
N PRO A 40 40.49 0.65 29.97
CA PRO A 40 40.98 -0.59 29.41
C PRO A 40 40.01 -1.77 29.53
N GLU A 41 39.05 -1.75 30.47
CA GLU A 41 38.06 -2.84 30.62
C GLU A 41 37.00 -2.86 29.51
N LEU A 42 36.78 -1.73 28.84
CA LEU A 42 35.86 -1.61 27.70
C LEU A 42 36.46 -2.08 26.36
N LEU A 43 37.80 -2.14 26.26
CA LEU A 43 38.50 -2.59 25.06
C LEU A 43 38.49 -4.12 24.90
N ASP A 44 38.44 -4.88 25.99
CA ASP A 44 38.36 -6.35 25.95
C ASP A 44 37.00 -6.86 25.46
N LEU A 45 35.92 -6.11 25.73
CA LEU A 45 34.57 -6.38 25.24
C LEU A 45 34.41 -6.17 23.73
N LEU A 46 35.30 -5.40 23.10
CA LEU A 46 35.30 -5.13 21.65
C LEU A 46 36.04 -6.20 20.83
N SER A 47 36.76 -7.14 21.48
CA SER A 47 37.54 -8.18 20.80
C SER A 47 36.78 -9.49 20.50
N LEU A 48 35.52 -9.62 20.92
CA LEU A 48 34.74 -10.86 20.87
C LEU A 48 33.57 -10.89 19.86
N ALA A 49 33.59 -10.06 18.82
CA ALA A 49 32.59 -10.13 17.74
C ALA A 49 33.23 -10.36 16.35
N PRO A 50 32.68 -11.25 15.50
CA PRO A 50 33.23 -11.57 14.19
C PRO A 50 32.88 -10.48 13.16
N THR A 51 33.85 -10.09 12.32
CA THR A 51 33.58 -9.37 11.05
C THR A 51 32.91 -10.30 10.04
N PRO A 52 31.73 -9.95 9.49
CA PRO A 52 31.68 -9.29 8.17
C PRO A 52 30.52 -8.27 7.97
N GLY A 53 30.80 -7.22 7.18
CA GLY A 53 29.80 -6.29 6.65
C GLY A 53 30.27 -4.84 6.70
N VAL A 54 30.65 -4.27 5.56
CA VAL A 54 31.04 -2.85 5.48
C VAL A 54 29.77 -2.01 5.67
N CYS A 55 29.72 -1.29 6.78
CA CYS A 55 28.70 -0.28 7.06
C CYS A 55 29.04 0.99 6.28
N LEU A 56 28.09 1.50 5.49
CA LEU A 56 28.27 2.75 4.76
C LEU A 56 27.77 3.92 5.62
N ASP A 57 28.61 4.92 5.85
CA ASP A 57 28.10 6.24 6.24
C ASP A 57 27.42 6.92 5.03
N GLU A 58 26.80 8.08 5.24
CA GLU A 58 26.06 8.77 4.19
C GLU A 58 26.94 9.09 2.96
N GLN A 59 28.20 9.46 3.16
CA GLN A 59 29.12 9.75 2.05
C GLN A 59 29.48 8.48 1.28
N ALA A 60 29.69 7.36 1.98
CA ALA A 60 29.98 6.08 1.36
C ALA A 60 28.76 5.53 0.59
N LEU A 61 27.54 5.74 1.09
CA LEU A 61 26.30 5.39 0.38
C LEU A 61 26.05 6.28 -0.83
N ILE A 62 26.36 7.58 -0.74
CA ILE A 62 26.33 8.49 -1.88
C ILE A 62 27.31 8.01 -2.95
N ALA A 63 28.56 7.73 -2.59
CA ALA A 63 29.56 7.22 -3.52
C ALA A 63 29.12 5.88 -4.14
N HIS A 64 28.51 4.98 -3.36
CA HIS A 64 27.95 3.72 -3.85
C HIS A 64 26.82 3.93 -4.86
N LEU A 65 25.85 4.79 -4.55
CA LEU A 65 24.73 5.09 -5.45
C LEU A 65 25.17 5.86 -6.72
N GLN A 66 26.22 6.67 -6.63
CA GLN A 66 26.84 7.31 -7.79
C GLN A 66 27.54 6.27 -8.69
N ALA A 67 28.20 5.27 -8.10
CA ALA A 67 28.86 4.18 -8.83
C ALA A 67 27.88 3.12 -9.36
N HIS A 68 26.75 2.91 -8.68
CA HIS A 68 25.75 1.86 -8.94
C HIS A 68 24.32 2.42 -8.91
N PRO A 69 23.95 3.33 -9.83
CA PRO A 69 22.64 4.02 -9.82
C PRO A 69 21.42 3.08 -10.00
N GLU A 70 21.64 1.87 -10.51
CA GLU A 70 20.66 0.80 -10.61
C GLU A 70 20.34 0.14 -9.26
N GLN A 71 21.26 0.19 -8.29
CA GLN A 71 21.10 -0.48 -7.01
C GLN A 71 20.36 0.41 -6.01
N LYS A 72 19.02 0.32 -6.05
CA LYS A 72 18.15 1.16 -5.22
C LYS A 72 17.70 0.50 -3.93
N LEU A 73 18.03 -0.77 -3.69
CA LEU A 73 17.53 -1.54 -2.54
C LEU A 73 18.68 -1.91 -1.58
N PHE A 74 18.45 -1.65 -0.30
CA PHE A 74 19.41 -1.89 0.77
C PHE A 74 18.73 -2.61 1.93
N GLU A 75 19.47 -3.43 2.65
CA GLU A 75 18.99 -4.22 3.78
C GLU A 75 19.69 -3.73 5.06
N ASP A 76 18.95 -3.44 6.12
CA ASP A 76 19.56 -3.12 7.42
C ASP A 76 20.02 -4.38 8.18
N THR A 77 20.67 -4.18 9.33
CA THR A 77 21.10 -5.27 10.24
C THR A 77 19.95 -6.12 10.79
N THR A 78 18.70 -5.66 10.67
CA THR A 78 17.50 -6.41 11.07
C THR A 78 16.91 -7.25 9.92
N GLY A 79 17.49 -7.15 8.71
CA GLY A 79 16.98 -7.81 7.52
C GLY A 79 15.90 -7.02 6.78
N LYS A 80 15.69 -5.75 7.11
CA LYS A 80 14.66 -4.91 6.50
C LYS A 80 15.18 -4.30 5.21
N ILE A 81 14.50 -4.58 4.09
CA ILE A 81 14.81 -3.97 2.80
C ILE A 81 14.14 -2.59 2.70
N PHE A 82 14.89 -1.59 2.26
CA PHE A 82 14.40 -0.24 1.97
C PHE A 82 14.99 0.29 0.67
N GLN A 83 14.27 1.26 0.08
CA GLN A 83 14.66 1.86 -1.18
C GLN A 83 15.34 3.21 -0.94
N CYS A 84 16.50 3.42 -1.56
CA CYS A 84 17.24 4.68 -1.56
C CYS A 84 17.52 5.13 -2.98
N SER A 85 17.55 6.44 -3.18
CA SER A 85 18.04 7.11 -4.37
C SER A 85 18.82 8.35 -3.96
N LEU A 86 19.61 8.93 -4.85
CA LEU A 86 20.16 10.26 -4.61
C LEU A 86 19.08 11.32 -4.81
N THR A 87 19.17 12.42 -4.08
CA THR A 87 18.45 13.66 -4.41
C THR A 87 18.86 14.15 -5.81
N PRO A 88 18.05 14.98 -6.48
CA PRO A 88 18.34 15.43 -7.83
C PRO A 88 19.67 16.17 -8.00
N ASP A 89 20.17 16.81 -6.94
CA ASP A 89 21.49 17.46 -6.91
C ASP A 89 22.65 16.47 -6.70
N GLY A 90 22.36 15.20 -6.41
CA GLY A 90 23.35 14.16 -6.15
C GLY A 90 24.08 14.28 -4.81
N VAL A 91 23.66 15.21 -3.95
CA VAL A 91 24.38 15.58 -2.71
C VAL A 91 23.87 14.81 -1.50
N HIS A 92 22.62 14.36 -1.51
CA HIS A 92 21.99 13.66 -0.38
C HIS A 92 21.34 12.36 -0.82
N VAL A 93 21.13 11.44 0.14
CA VAL A 93 20.36 10.22 -0.10
C VAL A 93 18.90 10.46 0.28
N GLN A 94 17.99 10.28 -0.67
CA GLN A 94 16.55 10.23 -0.44
C GLN A 94 16.09 8.77 -0.26
N GLY A 95 15.63 8.43 0.94
CA GLY A 95 15.11 7.09 1.26
C GLY A 95 13.59 7.05 1.37
N ALA A 96 12.99 5.92 1.02
CA ALA A 96 11.58 5.64 1.29
C ALA A 96 11.37 5.15 2.75
N LEU A 97 11.63 6.01 3.74
CA LEU A 97 11.18 5.83 5.11
C LEU A 97 10.77 7.18 5.70
N ASP A 98 9.53 7.29 6.17
CA ASP A 98 8.94 8.55 6.68
C ASP A 98 9.62 9.09 7.95
N ASN A 99 10.45 8.32 8.67
CA ASN A 99 11.01 8.73 9.97
C ASN A 99 12.48 8.33 10.11
N PHE A 100 13.42 9.28 9.94
CA PHE A 100 14.87 9.16 10.16
C PHE A 100 15.28 8.48 11.48
N SER A 101 15.36 7.14 11.54
CA SER A 101 15.78 6.45 12.77
C SER A 101 16.48 5.10 12.58
N VAL A 102 16.95 4.77 11.38
CA VAL A 102 17.99 3.73 11.22
C VAL A 102 19.32 4.45 11.13
N LYS A 103 20.27 4.14 12.03
CA LYS A 103 21.64 4.66 11.88
C LYS A 103 22.22 4.06 10.60
N TYR A 104 22.60 4.92 9.65
CA TYR A 104 23.11 4.53 8.32
C TYR A 104 24.28 3.53 8.39
N SER A 105 25.05 3.56 9.47
CA SER A 105 26.09 2.60 9.81
C SER A 105 25.59 1.16 10.08
N GLN A 106 24.37 0.81 9.71
CA GLN A 106 23.74 -0.50 9.94
C GLN A 106 23.14 -1.08 8.66
N VAL A 107 23.63 -0.65 7.49
CA VAL A 107 23.03 -0.93 6.20
C VAL A 107 24.03 -1.64 5.30
N LYS A 108 23.58 -2.70 4.62
CA LYS A 108 24.29 -3.40 3.55
C LYS A 108 23.46 -3.38 2.25
N PRO A 109 24.07 -3.48 1.06
CA PRO A 109 23.31 -3.60 -0.18
C PRO A 109 22.45 -4.88 -0.19
N SER A 110 21.16 -4.78 -0.52
CA SER A 110 20.27 -5.94 -0.62
C SER A 110 20.52 -6.65 -1.94
N MET A 111 20.74 -7.96 -1.91
CA MET A 111 20.80 -8.79 -3.12
C MET A 111 19.42 -9.15 -3.68
N GLU A 112 18.33 -8.78 -3.01
CA GLU A 112 16.96 -9.06 -3.47
C GLU A 112 16.40 -7.86 -4.22
N SER A 113 16.86 -7.67 -5.46
CA SER A 113 15.96 -7.13 -6.48
C SER A 113 14.74 -8.07 -6.57
N GLU A 114 13.57 -7.52 -6.91
CA GLU A 114 12.40 -8.32 -7.26
C GLU A 114 12.83 -9.54 -8.11
N PRO A 115 12.22 -10.72 -8.00
CA PRO A 115 12.43 -11.75 -9.02
C PRO A 115 11.81 -11.24 -10.32
N ALA A 116 12.56 -10.40 -11.00
CA ALA A 116 12.49 -10.13 -12.41
C ALA A 116 12.47 -11.50 -13.07
N LEU A 117 11.41 -11.72 -13.84
CA LEU A 117 11.15 -12.96 -14.55
C LEU A 117 11.06 -14.19 -13.62
N PHE A 118 9.87 -14.44 -13.06
CA PHE A 118 9.45 -15.85 -13.07
C PHE A 118 9.60 -16.30 -14.54
N HIS A 119 10.47 -17.28 -14.78
CA HIS A 119 10.44 -17.99 -16.05
C HIS A 119 8.97 -18.35 -16.28
N GLN A 120 8.42 -18.00 -17.43
CA GLN A 120 7.01 -18.19 -17.77
C GLN A 120 6.66 -19.68 -17.95
N THR A 121 7.32 -20.57 -17.21
CA THR A 121 7.17 -22.01 -17.28
C THR A 121 6.01 -22.45 -16.38
N GLY A 122 5.10 -23.22 -16.94
CA GLY A 122 4.05 -23.91 -16.20
C GLY A 122 4.22 -25.41 -16.23
N ILE A 123 3.71 -26.11 -15.22
CA ILE A 123 3.49 -27.55 -15.27
C ILE A 123 2.04 -27.84 -15.64
N TYR A 124 1.85 -28.61 -16.70
CA TYR A 124 0.53 -29.09 -17.09
C TYR A 124 0.16 -30.38 -16.37
N LEU A 125 -1.03 -30.38 -15.77
CA LEU A 125 -1.67 -31.53 -15.15
C LEU A 125 -3.01 -31.79 -15.83
N THR A 126 -3.30 -33.07 -16.09
CA THR A 126 -4.62 -33.47 -16.61
C THR A 126 -5.72 -33.06 -15.62
N PRO A 127 -6.82 -32.44 -16.08
CA PRO A 127 -7.97 -32.20 -15.22
C PRO A 127 -8.45 -33.48 -14.53
N PRO A 128 -8.86 -33.42 -13.25
CA PRO A 128 -9.01 -32.23 -12.40
C PRO A 128 -7.77 -31.92 -11.52
N HIS A 129 -6.60 -32.49 -11.81
CA HIS A 129 -5.49 -32.52 -10.84
C HIS A 129 -4.94 -31.14 -10.46
N GLY A 130 -4.93 -30.16 -11.37
CA GLY A 130 -4.54 -28.79 -11.03
C GLY A 130 -5.54 -28.12 -10.08
N GLU A 131 -6.82 -28.33 -10.30
CA GLU A 131 -7.89 -27.83 -9.41
C GLU A 131 -7.83 -28.47 -8.02
N LEU A 132 -7.53 -29.77 -7.94
CA LEU A 132 -7.38 -30.47 -6.66
C LEU A 132 -6.21 -29.91 -5.82
N ILE A 133 -5.11 -29.51 -6.47
CA ILE A 133 -4.00 -28.83 -5.79
C ILE A 133 -4.45 -27.45 -5.31
N ALA A 134 -5.14 -26.68 -6.17
CA ALA A 134 -5.64 -25.36 -5.83
C ALA A 134 -6.62 -25.38 -4.64
N LYS A 135 -7.43 -26.44 -4.52
CA LYS A 135 -8.34 -26.68 -3.40
C LYS A 135 -7.67 -27.31 -2.17
N GLY A 136 -6.36 -27.54 -2.19
CA GLY A 136 -5.60 -28.16 -1.10
C GLY A 136 -5.87 -29.66 -0.88
N LYS A 137 -6.63 -30.31 -1.77
CA LYS A 137 -6.98 -31.73 -1.69
C LYS A 137 -5.86 -32.65 -2.19
N LYS A 138 -5.05 -32.17 -3.14
CA LYS A 138 -3.89 -32.88 -3.69
C LYS A 138 -2.61 -32.14 -3.30
N LYS A 139 -1.67 -32.86 -2.71
CA LYS A 139 -0.40 -32.36 -2.14
C LYS A 139 0.83 -32.92 -2.86
N ALA A 140 0.64 -33.82 -3.82
CA ALA A 140 1.73 -34.43 -4.58
C ALA A 140 1.37 -34.77 -6.02
N ILE A 141 2.36 -34.68 -6.90
CA ILE A 141 2.30 -35.07 -8.31
C ILE A 141 3.00 -36.42 -8.50
N ILE A 142 2.43 -37.28 -9.33
CA ILE A 142 3.00 -38.57 -9.69
C ILE A 142 3.44 -38.53 -11.15
N LYS A 143 4.64 -39.04 -11.44
CA LYS A 143 5.16 -39.19 -12.81
C LYS A 143 5.79 -40.57 -12.99
N SER A 144 5.76 -41.07 -14.23
CA SER A 144 6.42 -42.33 -14.63
C SER A 144 7.93 -42.22 -14.79
N PHE A 145 8.45 -40.99 -14.88
CA PHE A 145 9.86 -40.69 -15.08
C PHE A 145 10.33 -39.67 -14.05
N GLN A 146 11.65 -39.63 -13.82
CA GLN A 146 12.26 -38.68 -12.93
C GLN A 146 12.35 -37.30 -13.61
N LEU A 147 11.71 -36.29 -13.01
CA LEU A 147 11.91 -34.89 -13.36
C LEU A 147 13.37 -34.50 -13.07
N LYS A 148 14.06 -33.96 -14.08
CA LYS A 148 15.45 -33.49 -13.98
C LYS A 148 15.57 -31.97 -13.91
N SER A 149 14.50 -31.25 -14.24
CA SER A 149 14.45 -29.79 -14.28
C SER A 149 13.19 -29.29 -13.58
N HIS A 150 13.16 -27.99 -13.31
CA HIS A 150 12.03 -27.29 -12.72
C HIS A 150 11.62 -27.82 -11.34
N LEU A 151 12.60 -28.37 -10.60
CA LEU A 151 12.47 -28.71 -9.20
C LEU A 151 12.90 -27.53 -8.35
N ASN A 152 12.21 -27.34 -7.24
CA ASN A 152 12.45 -26.30 -6.28
C ASN A 152 12.41 -24.85 -6.82
N GLU A 153 11.75 -24.64 -7.96
CA GLU A 153 11.47 -23.32 -8.51
C GLU A 153 9.96 -23.08 -8.67
N PRO A 154 9.52 -21.81 -8.74
CA PRO A 154 8.12 -21.45 -8.96
C PRO A 154 7.67 -21.77 -10.39
N LEU A 155 6.51 -22.40 -10.53
CA LEU A 155 5.89 -22.78 -11.80
C LEU A 155 4.40 -22.44 -11.80
N TYR A 156 3.88 -22.08 -12.98
CA TYR A 156 2.43 -21.98 -13.15
C TYR A 156 1.75 -23.36 -13.06
N LEU A 157 0.63 -23.42 -12.33
CA LEU A 157 -0.18 -24.62 -12.18
C LEU A 157 -1.26 -24.67 -13.27
N LEU A 158 -1.01 -25.41 -14.34
CA LEU A 158 -1.90 -25.47 -15.50
C LEU A 158 -2.74 -26.76 -15.47
N SER A 159 -4.04 -26.64 -15.74
CA SER A 159 -4.93 -27.80 -15.88
C SER A 159 -6.12 -27.46 -16.78
N GLY A 160 -6.25 -28.18 -17.89
CA GLY A 160 -7.21 -27.85 -18.94
C GLY A 160 -6.82 -26.53 -19.62
N LYS A 161 -7.76 -25.59 -19.75
CA LYS A 161 -7.51 -24.25 -20.32
C LYS A 161 -7.28 -23.16 -19.27
N LEU A 162 -7.02 -23.57 -18.03
CA LEU A 162 -6.94 -22.68 -16.87
C LEU A 162 -5.60 -22.82 -16.16
N CYS A 163 -5.11 -21.69 -15.65
CA CYS A 163 -4.00 -21.58 -14.73
C CYS A 163 -4.56 -21.26 -13.33
N TYR A 164 -4.30 -22.16 -12.40
CA TYR A 164 -4.86 -22.10 -11.05
C TYR A 164 -3.97 -21.35 -10.06
N GLY A 165 -2.74 -21.00 -10.43
CA GLY A 165 -1.81 -20.33 -9.51
C GLY A 165 -0.35 -20.64 -9.79
N ILE A 166 0.48 -20.47 -8.76
CA ILE A 166 1.92 -20.69 -8.74
C ILE A 166 2.23 -21.72 -7.66
N ILE A 167 2.98 -22.76 -8.03
CA ILE A 167 3.42 -23.84 -7.15
C ILE A 167 4.92 -24.07 -7.27
N LYS A 168 5.49 -24.84 -6.34
CA LYS A 168 6.87 -25.32 -6.36
C LYS A 168 6.86 -26.84 -6.20
N ILE A 169 7.54 -27.54 -7.10
CA ILE A 169 7.66 -29.00 -7.06
C ILE A 169 8.92 -29.33 -6.27
N LYS A 170 8.79 -30.07 -5.17
CA LYS A 170 9.94 -30.50 -4.34
C LYS A 170 10.62 -31.71 -4.95
N ASP A 171 11.80 -32.04 -4.42
CA ASP A 171 12.53 -33.25 -4.81
C ASP A 171 11.66 -34.51 -4.71
N GLY A 172 11.70 -35.30 -5.77
CA GLY A 172 10.91 -36.50 -5.87
C GLY A 172 11.61 -37.71 -5.30
N ARG A 173 10.82 -38.69 -4.86
CA ARG A 173 11.30 -40.03 -4.50
C ARG A 173 10.63 -41.10 -5.33
N LYS A 174 11.37 -42.16 -5.63
CA LYS A 174 10.83 -43.35 -6.28
C LYS A 174 9.93 -44.09 -5.30
N ILE A 175 8.77 -44.54 -5.76
CA ILE A 175 7.79 -45.30 -4.98
C ILE A 175 7.29 -46.51 -5.78
N SER A 176 6.98 -47.58 -5.06
CA SER A 176 6.32 -48.78 -5.58
C SER A 176 4.81 -48.56 -5.74
N VAL A 177 4.14 -49.44 -6.49
CA VAL A 177 2.66 -49.41 -6.63
C VAL A 177 1.96 -49.56 -5.27
N LYS A 178 2.53 -50.36 -4.35
CA LYS A 178 2.00 -50.54 -3.00
C LYS A 178 2.10 -49.26 -2.16
N GLU A 179 3.18 -48.50 -2.31
CA GLU A 179 3.36 -47.21 -1.63
C GLU A 179 2.49 -46.11 -2.25
N LEU A 180 2.24 -46.15 -3.56
CA LEU A 180 1.29 -45.27 -4.23
C LEU A 180 -0.09 -45.42 -3.57
N GLN A 181 -0.60 -46.64 -3.46
CA GLN A 181 -1.92 -46.90 -2.86
C GLN A 181 -2.02 -46.37 -1.42
N LYS A 182 -0.96 -46.53 -0.62
CA LYS A 182 -0.91 -45.99 0.76
C LYS A 182 -0.90 -44.46 0.81
N SER A 183 -0.46 -43.78 -0.24
CA SER A 183 -0.34 -42.32 -0.30
C SER A 183 -1.44 -41.65 -1.12
N PHE A 184 -2.55 -42.37 -1.38
CA PHE A 184 -3.69 -41.89 -2.16
C PHE A 184 -4.20 -40.52 -1.70
N GLU A 185 -4.34 -40.30 -0.39
CA GLU A 185 -4.81 -39.02 0.16
C GLU A 185 -3.95 -37.83 -0.29
N SER A 186 -2.64 -38.06 -0.49
CA SER A 186 -1.70 -37.01 -0.90
C SER A 186 -1.76 -36.73 -2.39
N HIS A 187 -1.88 -37.75 -3.23
CA HIS A 187 -1.78 -37.57 -4.68
C HIS A 187 -3.12 -37.64 -5.42
N GLN A 188 -4.20 -38.15 -4.83
CA GLN A 188 -5.55 -38.19 -5.42
C GLN A 188 -5.60 -38.81 -6.82
N VAL A 189 -4.75 -39.81 -7.11
CA VAL A 189 -4.76 -40.56 -8.39
C VAL A 189 -5.41 -41.91 -8.10
N SER A 190 -6.58 -42.15 -8.67
CA SER A 190 -7.30 -43.41 -8.51
C SER A 190 -6.57 -44.58 -9.15
N GLU A 191 -6.89 -45.80 -8.73
CA GLU A 191 -6.34 -47.01 -9.37
C GLU A 191 -6.75 -47.11 -10.85
N GLY A 192 -7.93 -46.58 -11.22
CA GLY A 192 -8.38 -46.49 -12.61
C GLY A 192 -7.48 -45.59 -13.46
N GLU A 193 -7.22 -44.36 -13.00
CA GLU A 193 -6.29 -43.44 -13.66
C GLU A 193 -4.87 -44.01 -13.72
N ARG A 194 -4.38 -44.63 -12.62
CA ARG A 194 -3.07 -45.27 -12.60
C ARG A 194 -2.96 -46.35 -13.67
N LYS A 195 -3.97 -47.23 -13.80
CA LYS A 195 -4.00 -48.28 -14.83
C LYS A 195 -4.08 -47.70 -16.24
N GLN A 196 -4.82 -46.61 -16.43
CA GLN A 196 -4.93 -45.93 -17.71
C GLN A 196 -3.61 -45.29 -18.15
N TRP A 197 -2.88 -44.66 -17.22
CA TRP A 197 -1.65 -43.92 -17.57
C TRP A 197 -0.37 -44.75 -17.48
N TRP A 198 -0.32 -45.73 -16.56
CA TRP A 198 0.90 -46.45 -16.17
C TRP A 198 0.65 -47.95 -15.88
N LYS A 199 -0.11 -48.62 -16.74
CA LYS A 199 -0.53 -50.03 -16.56
C LYS A 199 0.61 -50.96 -16.10
N ASP A 200 1.74 -50.91 -16.79
CA ASP A 200 2.85 -51.87 -16.64
C ASP A 200 4.02 -51.36 -15.78
N TYR A 201 3.88 -50.17 -15.17
CA TYR A 201 4.95 -49.59 -14.35
C TYR A 201 5.00 -50.21 -12.96
N LYS A 202 6.15 -50.79 -12.60
CA LYS A 202 6.42 -51.35 -11.27
C LYS A 202 6.75 -50.28 -10.23
N SER A 203 7.23 -49.12 -10.68
CA SER A 203 7.62 -47.99 -9.82
C SER A 203 7.32 -46.67 -10.51
N LEU A 204 6.98 -45.65 -9.73
CA LEU A 204 6.70 -44.28 -10.16
C LEU A 204 7.50 -43.30 -9.30
N PHE A 205 7.40 -42.02 -9.60
CA PHE A 205 8.04 -40.95 -8.82
C PHE A 205 6.97 -40.07 -8.17
N PHE A 206 7.14 -39.83 -6.88
CA PHE A 206 6.28 -39.00 -6.04
C PHE A 206 6.96 -37.66 -5.79
N TYR A 207 6.30 -36.57 -6.16
CA TYR A 207 6.80 -35.21 -6.01
C TYR A 207 5.88 -34.41 -5.10
N PRO A 208 6.30 -34.04 -3.88
CA PRO A 208 5.54 -33.12 -3.04
C PRO A 208 5.36 -31.76 -3.74
N VAL A 209 4.21 -31.13 -3.54
CA VAL A 209 3.88 -29.81 -4.08
C VAL A 209 3.74 -28.82 -2.93
N GLU A 210 4.45 -27.71 -3.04
CA GLU A 210 4.26 -26.53 -2.22
C GLU A 210 3.47 -25.48 -3.01
N VAL A 211 2.35 -25.02 -2.45
CA VAL A 211 1.54 -23.97 -3.08
C VAL A 211 2.07 -22.60 -2.66
N ILE A 212 2.48 -21.78 -3.63
CA ILE A 212 2.98 -20.42 -3.38
C ILE A 212 1.81 -19.43 -3.44
N ARG A 213 0.94 -19.54 -4.46
CA ARG A 213 -0.19 -18.64 -4.67
C ARG A 213 -1.28 -19.34 -5.48
N ILE A 214 -2.55 -19.13 -5.13
CA ILE A 214 -3.69 -19.56 -5.95
C ILE A 214 -4.35 -18.36 -6.60
N PHE A 215 -4.80 -18.52 -7.84
CA PHE A 215 -5.61 -17.55 -8.56
C PHE A 215 -7.10 -17.85 -8.34
N SER A 216 -7.84 -16.84 -7.90
CA SER A 216 -9.29 -16.92 -7.70
C SER A 216 -9.91 -15.64 -8.28
N PRO A 217 -10.57 -15.71 -9.45
CA PRO A 217 -10.76 -16.90 -10.28
C PRO A 217 -9.45 -17.41 -10.93
N PRO A 218 -9.38 -18.69 -11.34
CA PRO A 218 -8.26 -19.19 -12.15
C PRO A 218 -8.22 -18.46 -13.50
N LYS A 219 -7.02 -18.16 -13.99
CA LYS A 219 -6.81 -17.36 -15.20
C LYS A 219 -6.83 -18.23 -16.46
N PRO A 220 -7.52 -17.85 -17.54
CA PRO A 220 -7.43 -18.57 -18.81
C PRO A 220 -6.09 -18.30 -19.50
N TYR A 221 -5.56 -19.31 -20.19
CA TYR A 221 -4.26 -19.22 -20.86
C TYR A 221 -4.27 -19.87 -22.25
N GLU A 222 -3.29 -19.50 -23.08
CA GLU A 222 -3.11 -20.05 -24.43
C GLU A 222 -2.67 -21.52 -24.33
N TYR A 223 -3.65 -22.42 -24.40
CA TYR A 223 -3.40 -23.86 -24.34
C TYR A 223 -2.61 -24.35 -25.56
N GLN A 224 -1.36 -24.77 -25.34
CA GLN A 224 -0.54 -25.42 -26.36
C GLN A 224 -0.91 -26.92 -26.44
N LYS A 225 -1.40 -27.37 -27.60
CA LYS A 225 -1.72 -28.79 -27.82
C LYS A 225 -0.44 -29.62 -27.91
N GLY A 226 -0.24 -30.58 -27.01
CA GLY A 226 0.83 -31.57 -27.10
C GLY A 226 1.16 -32.25 -25.77
N PRO A 227 1.95 -33.35 -25.77
CA PRO A 227 2.34 -34.11 -24.57
C PRO A 227 3.46 -33.42 -23.76
N GLN A 228 3.43 -32.09 -23.65
CA GLN A 228 4.44 -31.35 -22.88
C GLN A 228 4.05 -31.31 -21.40
N VAL A 229 4.95 -31.81 -20.54
CA VAL A 229 4.78 -31.73 -19.08
C VAL A 229 5.03 -30.30 -18.59
N PHE A 230 5.98 -29.61 -19.20
CA PHE A 230 6.27 -28.20 -18.93
C PHE A 230 5.94 -27.37 -20.16
N VAL A 231 5.17 -26.31 -19.96
CA VAL A 231 4.79 -25.33 -20.98
C VAL A 231 5.68 -24.12 -20.77
N LYS A 232 6.50 -23.77 -21.76
CA LYS A 232 7.29 -22.53 -21.74
C LYS A 232 6.42 -21.37 -22.22
N ASP A 233 6.74 -20.17 -21.75
CA ASP A 233 6.10 -18.93 -22.21
C ASP A 233 4.57 -18.95 -22.09
N VAL A 234 4.07 -19.29 -20.88
CA VAL A 234 2.64 -19.27 -20.56
C VAL A 234 2.08 -17.86 -20.77
N LYS A 235 1.21 -17.72 -21.77
CA LYS A 235 0.49 -16.50 -22.12
C LYS A 235 -0.95 -16.57 -21.62
N PHE A 236 -1.40 -15.55 -20.90
CA PHE A 236 -2.80 -15.43 -20.48
C PHE A 236 -3.64 -14.84 -21.62
N THR A 237 -4.84 -15.38 -21.84
CA THR A 237 -5.72 -14.98 -22.97
C THR A 237 -6.67 -13.84 -22.64
N GLU A 238 -6.95 -13.62 -21.37
CA GLU A 238 -7.64 -12.40 -20.96
C GLU A 238 -6.64 -11.25 -21.02
N LYS A 239 -7.07 -10.09 -21.53
CA LYS A 239 -6.40 -8.83 -21.15
C LYS A 239 -6.30 -8.89 -19.64
N ASP A 240 -5.08 -8.84 -19.11
CA ASP A 240 -4.89 -8.78 -17.67
C ASP A 240 -5.91 -7.78 -17.12
N GLU A 241 -6.59 -8.15 -16.01
CA GLU A 241 -7.39 -7.15 -15.30
C GLU A 241 -6.52 -5.91 -15.22
N PRO A 242 -6.98 -4.76 -15.75
CA PRO A 242 -6.14 -3.60 -15.86
C PRO A 242 -5.53 -3.37 -14.50
N THR A 243 -4.21 -3.28 -14.49
CA THR A 243 -3.46 -3.00 -13.28
C THR A 243 -4.07 -1.78 -12.61
N ARG A 244 -3.86 -1.64 -11.30
CA ARG A 244 -4.34 -0.45 -10.58
C ARG A 244 -3.87 0.86 -11.24
N GLN A 245 -2.75 0.84 -11.95
CA GLN A 245 -2.24 1.97 -12.73
C GLN A 245 -3.04 2.16 -14.02
N GLU A 246 -3.26 1.11 -14.81
CA GLU A 246 -4.05 1.18 -16.05
C GLU A 246 -5.50 1.62 -15.79
N VAL A 247 -6.15 1.12 -14.73
CA VAL A 247 -7.49 1.60 -14.33
C VAL A 247 -7.46 3.10 -13.99
N LYS A 248 -6.42 3.53 -13.26
CA LYS A 248 -6.26 4.95 -12.89
C LYS A 248 -6.04 5.83 -14.11
N GLU A 249 -5.23 5.37 -15.07
CA GLU A 249 -4.93 6.08 -16.31
C GLU A 249 -6.16 6.17 -17.21
N GLU A 250 -6.89 5.07 -17.39
CA GLU A 250 -8.15 5.05 -18.14
C GLU A 250 -9.22 5.95 -17.50
N GLU A 251 -9.36 5.92 -16.16
CA GLU A 251 -10.27 6.83 -15.45
C GLU A 251 -9.84 8.30 -15.54
N LYS A 252 -8.52 8.57 -15.57
CA LYS A 252 -7.94 9.91 -15.76
C LYS A 252 -8.18 10.43 -17.18
N GLU A 253 -7.98 9.60 -18.20
CA GLU A 253 -8.23 9.93 -19.61
C GLU A 253 -9.70 10.21 -19.89
N LYS A 254 -10.62 9.51 -19.19
CA LYS A 254 -12.06 9.76 -19.28
C LYS A 254 -12.50 11.10 -18.66
N GLY A 255 -11.58 11.92 -18.14
CA GLY A 255 -11.81 13.28 -17.62
C GLY A 255 -12.68 13.37 -16.35
N ASN A 256 -13.31 12.25 -15.96
CA ASN A 256 -14.35 12.19 -14.93
C ASN A 256 -13.85 11.71 -13.56
N TRP A 257 -12.54 11.49 -13.41
CA TRP A 257 -12.00 10.88 -12.19
C TRP A 257 -12.18 11.78 -10.95
N TYR A 258 -12.12 13.11 -11.12
CA TYR A 258 -12.23 14.06 -10.00
C TYR A 258 -13.67 14.45 -9.66
N LEU A 259 -14.59 14.31 -10.62
CA LEU A 259 -16.00 14.51 -10.35
C LEU A 259 -16.51 13.25 -9.70
N VAL A 260 -16.57 13.31 -8.38
CA VAL A 260 -17.32 12.33 -7.63
C VAL A 260 -18.75 12.35 -8.19
N GLN A 261 -19.14 11.28 -8.89
CA GLN A 261 -20.50 11.14 -9.40
C GLN A 261 -21.44 11.18 -8.20
N GLN A 262 -21.95 12.37 -7.89
CA GLN A 262 -22.77 12.54 -6.71
C GLN A 262 -24.03 11.70 -6.91
N PRO A 263 -24.31 10.80 -5.96
CA PRO A 263 -25.51 9.99 -6.02
C PRO A 263 -26.76 10.86 -5.95
N LYS A 264 -27.82 10.43 -6.63
CA LYS A 264 -29.14 11.05 -6.49
C LYS A 264 -29.70 10.69 -5.11
N GLY A 265 -30.02 11.69 -4.29
CA GLY A 265 -30.57 11.48 -2.95
C GLY A 265 -30.06 12.50 -1.92
N LYS A 266 -30.62 12.43 -0.72
CA LYS A 266 -30.32 13.38 0.38
C LYS A 266 -29.31 12.82 1.38
N ASP A 267 -29.44 11.54 1.70
CA ASP A 267 -28.72 10.88 2.79
C ASP A 267 -28.01 9.62 2.27
N PHE A 268 -26.71 9.55 2.46
CA PHE A 268 -25.86 8.42 2.05
C PHE A 268 -25.15 7.84 3.26
N ARG A 269 -24.87 6.54 3.27
CA ARG A 269 -24.05 5.99 4.35
C ARG A 269 -22.60 6.39 4.14
N TYR A 270 -21.88 6.62 5.23
CA TYR A 270 -20.43 6.70 5.20
C TYR A 270 -19.81 5.80 6.26
N VAL A 271 -18.56 5.43 6.01
CA VAL A 271 -17.68 4.82 7.00
C VAL A 271 -16.33 5.55 6.99
N ALA A 272 -15.80 5.80 8.17
CA ALA A 272 -14.40 6.13 8.37
C ALA A 272 -13.73 4.93 9.05
N GLN A 273 -12.70 4.38 8.42
CA GLN A 273 -11.95 3.22 8.91
C GLN A 273 -10.50 3.58 9.12
N CYS A 274 -9.93 3.23 10.28
CA CYS A 274 -8.48 3.14 10.38
C CYS A 274 -8.03 1.88 9.62
N HIS A 275 -7.08 2.05 8.72
CA HIS A 275 -6.45 0.97 7.97
C HIS A 275 -5.00 0.84 8.43
N PHE A 276 -4.76 -0.22 9.21
CA PHE A 276 -3.43 -0.64 9.63
C PHE A 276 -2.84 -1.54 8.56
N ARG A 277 -1.62 -1.24 8.12
CA ARG A 277 -0.93 -2.03 7.10
C ARG A 277 0.57 -2.05 7.43
N GLY A 278 1.00 -3.11 8.10
CA GLY A 278 2.36 -3.20 8.63
C GLY A 278 2.65 -2.08 9.64
N GLN A 279 3.59 -1.20 9.30
CA GLN A 279 3.95 -0.05 10.15
C GLN A 279 3.15 1.22 9.79
N SER A 280 2.38 1.21 8.71
CA SER A 280 1.59 2.38 8.29
C SER A 280 0.19 2.30 8.86
N VAL A 281 -0.33 3.43 9.31
CA VAL A 281 -1.74 3.62 9.64
C VAL A 281 -2.24 4.86 8.90
N HIS A 282 -3.38 4.73 8.26
CA HIS A 282 -4.10 5.85 7.67
C HIS A 282 -5.60 5.71 7.92
N THR A 283 -6.35 6.77 7.66
CA THR A 283 -7.81 6.72 7.74
C THR A 283 -8.40 6.68 6.36
N ASP A 284 -9.33 5.79 6.12
CA ASP A 284 -10.11 5.75 4.89
C ASP A 284 -11.51 6.28 5.15
N LEU A 285 -11.86 7.38 4.49
CA LEU A 285 -13.22 7.88 4.46
C LEU A 285 -13.91 7.38 3.19
N ARG A 286 -15.05 6.71 3.33
CA ARG A 286 -15.83 6.15 2.24
C ARG A 286 -17.28 6.60 2.36
N LEU A 287 -17.83 7.11 1.27
CA LEU A 287 -19.21 7.55 1.15
C LEU A 287 -19.89 6.67 0.10
N GLU A 288 -21.12 6.27 0.38
CA GLU A 288 -21.96 5.56 -0.56
C GLU A 288 -22.34 6.46 -1.75
N ALA A 289 -22.15 5.94 -2.97
CA ALA A 289 -22.52 6.60 -4.21
C ALA A 289 -23.11 5.61 -5.21
N ASN A 290 -24.42 5.71 -5.48
CA ASN A 290 -25.13 4.88 -6.45
C ASN A 290 -24.89 3.38 -6.22
N SER A 291 -24.09 2.73 -7.06
CA SER A 291 -23.73 1.30 -7.00
C SER A 291 -22.41 1.00 -6.27
N HIS A 292 -21.63 2.02 -5.90
CA HIS A 292 -20.27 1.87 -5.36
C HIS A 292 -20.05 2.81 -4.16
N LEU A 293 -18.81 2.83 -3.67
CA LEU A 293 -18.30 3.80 -2.71
C LEU A 293 -17.26 4.68 -3.39
N VAL A 294 -17.31 5.95 -3.04
CA VAL A 294 -16.31 6.97 -3.35
C VAL A 294 -15.66 7.37 -2.05
N GLY A 295 -14.40 7.77 -2.08
CA GLY A 295 -13.71 8.00 -0.82
C GLY A 295 -12.32 8.52 -0.98
N TRP A 296 -11.70 8.77 0.17
CA TRP A 296 -10.36 9.30 0.28
C TRP A 296 -9.57 8.54 1.33
N THR A 297 -8.31 8.27 1.02
CA THR A 297 -7.27 7.99 1.99
C THR A 297 -6.87 9.31 2.62
N LEU A 298 -7.06 9.45 3.93
CA LEU A 298 -6.58 10.57 4.72
C LEU A 298 -5.17 10.21 5.18
N ASN A 299 -4.18 10.92 4.65
CA ASN A 299 -2.76 10.78 4.99
C ASN A 299 -2.53 11.43 6.36
N THR A 300 -3.03 10.75 7.40
CA THR A 300 -2.69 11.07 8.77
C THR A 300 -1.21 10.77 8.99
N PRO A 301 -0.44 11.60 9.73
CA PRO A 301 0.98 11.35 9.94
C PRO A 301 1.18 9.92 10.44
N SER A 302 1.90 9.13 9.63
CA SER A 302 2.19 7.73 9.86
C SER A 302 2.89 7.58 11.21
N LEU A 303 2.16 7.19 12.26
CA LEU A 303 2.85 6.54 13.37
C LEU A 303 3.37 5.22 12.80
N THR A 304 4.69 5.08 12.70
CA THR A 304 5.34 3.79 12.50
C THR A 304 4.91 2.90 13.66
N ALA A 305 3.92 2.04 13.41
CA ALA A 305 3.44 1.06 14.37
C ALA A 305 4.47 -0.07 14.47
N GLU A 306 5.63 0.22 15.05
CA GLU A 306 6.53 -0.85 15.50
C GLU A 306 5.96 -1.47 16.76
N GLY A 307 5.72 -2.79 16.70
CA GLY A 307 5.61 -3.62 17.89
C GLY A 307 4.32 -3.52 18.71
N LEU A 308 3.22 -2.94 18.21
CA LEU A 308 1.98 -2.82 18.99
C LEU A 308 1.28 -4.19 19.15
N LYS A 309 1.71 -4.99 20.12
CA LYS A 309 0.94 -6.09 20.72
C LYS A 309 0.50 -5.67 22.11
N GLY A 310 -0.75 -5.96 22.48
CA GLY A 310 -1.26 -5.72 23.84
C GLY A 310 -1.63 -4.25 24.13
N PRO A 311 -1.45 -3.74 25.37
CA PRO A 311 -1.95 -2.43 25.84
C PRO A 311 -1.52 -1.21 25.01
N GLN A 312 -0.49 -1.34 24.18
CA GLN A 312 0.01 -0.26 23.33
C GLN A 312 -0.87 -0.06 22.08
N ALA A 313 -1.58 -1.09 21.60
CA ALA A 313 -2.65 -0.91 20.62
C ALA A 313 -3.80 -0.08 21.21
N LYS A 314 -4.16 -0.32 22.48
CA LYS A 314 -5.10 0.54 23.23
C LYS A 314 -4.56 1.96 23.43
N TYR A 315 -3.25 2.14 23.60
CA TYR A 315 -2.62 3.47 23.68
C TYR A 315 -2.67 4.21 22.34
N ALA A 316 -2.39 3.52 21.23
CA ALA A 316 -2.52 4.09 19.91
C ALA A 316 -4.00 4.40 19.58
N GLU A 317 -4.94 3.54 20.00
CA GLU A 317 -6.38 3.81 20.03
C GLU A 317 -6.77 5.07 20.82
N SER A 318 -6.16 5.28 21.99
CA SER A 318 -6.38 6.48 22.79
C SER A 318 -5.82 7.77 22.14
N LYS A 319 -4.88 7.63 21.20
CA LYS A 319 -4.37 8.72 20.37
C LYS A 319 -5.10 8.84 19.02
N TYR A 320 -5.88 7.85 18.59
CA TYR A 320 -6.53 7.90 17.26
C TYR A 320 -7.59 9.00 17.12
N ASN A 321 -8.30 9.32 18.20
CA ASN A 321 -9.18 10.50 18.24
C ASN A 321 -8.45 11.84 18.02
N ARG A 322 -7.11 11.85 18.06
CA ARG A 322 -6.28 13.04 17.91
C ARG A 322 -5.84 13.30 16.46
N PHE A 323 -6.01 12.35 15.54
CA PHE A 323 -5.52 12.51 14.14
C PHE A 323 -6.53 13.18 13.22
N LEU A 324 -7.82 12.91 13.39
CA LEU A 324 -8.85 13.69 12.70
C LEU A 324 -9.02 15.08 13.34
N PHE A 325 -8.60 15.25 14.60
CA PHE A 325 -8.79 16.49 15.37
C PHE A 325 -7.60 16.73 16.30
N PRO A 326 -6.72 17.71 16.02
CA PRO A 326 -5.68 18.09 16.96
C PRO A 326 -6.27 18.43 18.34
N ARG A 327 -5.46 18.23 19.39
CA ARG A 327 -5.87 18.39 20.79
C ARG A 327 -6.19 19.85 21.14
N ASP A 328 -5.66 20.76 20.35
CA ASP A 328 -5.74 22.20 20.53
C ASP A 328 -6.72 22.80 19.50
N PRO A 329 -7.87 23.34 19.95
CA PRO A 329 -8.80 24.06 19.09
C PRO A 329 -8.19 25.28 18.38
N SER A 330 -7.05 25.80 18.85
CA SER A 330 -6.32 26.86 18.13
C SER A 330 -5.59 26.32 16.89
N GLN A 331 -5.25 25.02 16.87
CA GLN A 331 -4.62 24.35 15.73
C GLN A 331 -5.64 23.84 14.71
N THR A 332 -6.94 23.77 15.04
CA THR A 332 -7.96 23.27 14.10
C THR A 332 -8.25 24.24 12.97
N LYS A 333 -7.95 25.54 13.13
CA LYS A 333 -8.22 26.58 12.13
C LYS A 333 -7.43 26.39 10.82
N ASP A 334 -6.22 25.86 10.92
CA ASP A 334 -5.31 25.68 9.78
C ASP A 334 -4.98 24.20 9.53
N PHE A 335 -5.67 23.27 10.21
CA PHE A 335 -5.38 21.85 10.08
C PHE A 335 -5.92 21.30 8.75
N GLN A 336 -5.02 21.14 7.79
CA GLN A 336 -5.28 20.49 6.52
C GLN A 336 -4.74 19.07 6.54
N ILE A 337 -5.58 18.11 6.12
CA ILE A 337 -5.19 16.72 5.98
C ILE A 337 -4.91 16.48 4.50
N LEU A 338 -3.70 16.05 4.16
CA LEU A 338 -3.45 15.57 2.80
C LEU A 338 -4.29 14.33 2.55
N VAL A 339 -4.99 14.28 1.43
CA VAL A 339 -5.83 13.15 1.06
C VAL A 339 -5.55 12.67 -0.35
N GLU A 340 -5.76 11.37 -0.56
CA GLU A 340 -5.69 10.73 -1.87
C GLU A 340 -7.05 10.12 -2.18
N GLN A 341 -7.66 10.50 -3.29
CA GLN A 341 -8.92 9.90 -3.72
C GLN A 341 -8.72 8.41 -4.02
N LYS A 342 -9.65 7.58 -3.53
CA LYS A 342 -9.65 6.13 -3.74
C LYS A 342 -10.36 5.81 -5.05
N LEU A 343 -9.98 4.67 -5.63
CA LEU A 343 -10.76 4.05 -6.70
C LEU A 343 -12.18 3.74 -6.21
N LYS A 344 -13.12 3.57 -7.13
CA LYS A 344 -14.47 3.11 -6.81
C LYS A 344 -14.39 1.76 -6.08
N GLN A 345 -15.03 1.66 -4.91
CA GLN A 345 -15.03 0.43 -4.10
C GLN A 345 -16.43 -0.17 -4.00
N PRO A 346 -16.56 -1.49 -3.80
CA PRO A 346 -17.87 -2.10 -3.64
C PRO A 346 -18.47 -1.78 -2.25
N LYS A 347 -19.79 -1.82 -2.11
CA LYS A 347 -20.51 -1.32 -0.91
C LYS A 347 -20.24 -2.11 0.36
N GLU A 348 -19.75 -3.33 0.23
CA GLU A 348 -19.35 -4.23 1.32
C GLU A 348 -18.29 -3.57 2.21
N TRP A 349 -17.47 -2.67 1.66
CA TRP A 349 -16.47 -1.91 2.41
C TRP A 349 -17.05 -1.04 3.53
N LEU A 350 -18.35 -0.70 3.50
CA LEU A 350 -19.03 -0.02 4.61
C LEU A 350 -19.00 -0.82 5.92
N LYS A 351 -18.81 -2.14 5.83
CA LYS A 351 -18.91 -3.09 6.97
C LYS A 351 -17.59 -3.80 7.28
N VAL A 352 -16.54 -3.57 6.50
CA VAL A 352 -15.26 -4.29 6.66
C VAL A 352 -14.60 -3.87 7.98
N GLU A 353 -14.35 -4.85 8.84
CA GLU A 353 -13.62 -4.69 10.10
C GLU A 353 -12.86 -6.00 10.39
N GLY A 354 -11.73 -5.89 11.09
CA GLY A 354 -10.89 -7.02 11.47
C GLY A 354 -9.65 -7.19 10.59
N LYS A 355 -8.97 -8.32 10.77
CA LYS A 355 -7.69 -8.61 10.14
C LYS A 355 -7.84 -9.24 8.76
N ILE A 356 -7.04 -8.76 7.83
CA ILE A 356 -6.89 -9.29 6.47
C ILE A 356 -5.50 -9.91 6.36
N PRO A 357 -5.39 -11.20 5.99
CA PRO A 357 -4.09 -11.87 5.89
C PRO A 357 -3.21 -11.25 4.79
N PRO A 358 -1.88 -11.44 4.85
CA PRO A 358 -0.98 -11.05 3.77
C PRO A 358 -1.45 -11.51 2.39
N GLY A 359 -1.35 -10.64 1.40
CA GLY A 359 -1.83 -10.86 0.03
C GLY A 359 -3.33 -10.64 -0.18
N GLY A 360 -4.12 -10.45 0.89
CA GLY A 360 -5.52 -10.06 0.81
C GLY A 360 -5.72 -8.59 0.41
N ILE A 361 -6.93 -8.23 -0.01
CA ILE A 361 -7.27 -6.86 -0.44
C ILE A 361 -7.15 -5.90 0.74
N GLY A 362 -6.23 -4.93 0.65
CA GLY A 362 -5.89 -3.99 1.72
C GLY A 362 -4.66 -4.41 2.54
N ALA A 363 -4.20 -5.66 2.47
CA ALA A 363 -2.94 -6.09 3.07
C ALA A 363 -1.75 -5.82 2.12
N THR A 364 -0.51 -5.87 2.63
CA THR A 364 0.65 -5.98 1.72
C THR A 364 0.81 -7.45 1.30
N LYS A 365 1.68 -7.74 0.33
CA LYS A 365 2.05 -9.11 -0.03
C LYS A 365 2.54 -9.94 1.17
N TYR A 366 3.17 -9.29 2.17
CA TYR A 366 3.89 -9.97 3.25
C TYR A 366 3.39 -9.65 4.66
N LYS A 367 2.55 -8.61 4.82
CA LYS A 367 2.06 -8.14 6.12
C LYS A 367 0.54 -8.08 6.11
N GLU A 368 -0.05 -8.54 7.21
CA GLU A 368 -1.47 -8.41 7.44
C GLU A 368 -1.89 -6.94 7.45
N ALA A 369 -3.17 -6.71 7.16
CA ALA A 369 -3.83 -5.46 7.44
C ALA A 369 -4.88 -5.65 8.52
N GLU A 370 -5.25 -4.58 9.21
CA GLU A 370 -6.39 -4.55 10.10
C GLU A 370 -7.24 -3.33 9.78
N PHE A 371 -8.54 -3.53 9.64
CA PHE A 371 -9.50 -2.45 9.47
C PHE A 371 -10.26 -2.28 10.78
N LYS A 372 -10.38 -1.04 11.24
CA LYS A 372 -11.19 -0.70 12.41
C LYS A 372 -12.12 0.46 12.07
N ILE A 373 -13.43 0.26 12.21
CA ILE A 373 -14.40 1.32 11.97
C ILE A 373 -14.32 2.32 13.13
N ILE A 374 -14.04 3.58 12.82
CA ILE A 374 -13.96 4.66 13.81
C ILE A 374 -15.20 5.57 13.79
N SER A 375 -15.87 5.69 12.64
CA SER A 375 -17.13 6.41 12.52
C SER A 375 -18.00 5.82 11.43
N THR A 376 -19.29 5.77 11.67
CA THR A 376 -20.32 5.54 10.65
C THR A 376 -21.39 6.60 10.78
N GLY A 377 -22.13 6.80 9.71
CA GLY A 377 -23.40 7.48 9.78
C GLY A 377 -23.88 7.93 8.43
N VAL A 378 -24.52 9.09 8.42
CA VAL A 378 -25.08 9.71 7.23
C VAL A 378 -24.14 10.80 6.72
N ALA A 379 -23.87 10.79 5.43
CA ALA A 379 -23.19 11.83 4.70
C ALA A 379 -24.16 12.47 3.71
N ARG A 380 -23.97 13.77 3.47
CA ARG A 380 -24.66 14.51 2.41
C ARG A 380 -23.65 15.22 1.55
N TRP A 381 -23.89 15.25 0.26
CA TRP A 381 -23.09 16.02 -0.68
C TRP A 381 -23.54 17.48 -0.68
N GLY A 382 -22.58 18.39 -0.77
CA GLY A 382 -22.80 19.80 -1.08
C GLY A 382 -22.35 20.11 -2.50
N ALA A 383 -21.85 21.32 -2.73
CA ALA A 383 -21.28 21.68 -4.02
C ALA A 383 -20.06 20.80 -4.36
N SER A 384 -19.96 20.40 -5.63
CA SER A 384 -18.79 19.68 -6.16
C SER A 384 -18.36 20.28 -7.48
N LYS A 385 -17.06 20.35 -7.66
CA LYS A 385 -16.34 20.80 -8.85
C LYS A 385 -15.19 19.82 -9.11
N THR A 386 -14.54 19.93 -10.26
CA THR A 386 -13.33 19.14 -10.56
C THR A 386 -12.21 19.29 -9.52
N ASP A 387 -12.15 20.42 -8.82
CA ASP A 387 -11.10 20.79 -7.86
C ASP A 387 -11.61 21.00 -6.42
N PHE A 388 -12.90 20.75 -6.17
CA PHE A 388 -13.56 21.06 -4.90
C PHE A 388 -14.68 20.09 -4.61
N ASN A 389 -14.70 19.49 -3.42
CA ASN A 389 -15.82 18.66 -2.96
C ASN A 389 -16.24 19.10 -1.56
N GLU A 390 -17.54 19.35 -1.39
CA GLU A 390 -18.15 19.64 -0.10
C GLU A 390 -18.97 18.44 0.40
N ILE A 391 -18.74 18.03 1.64
CA ILE A 391 -19.48 16.94 2.28
C ILE A 391 -19.93 17.34 3.69
N PHE A 392 -21.08 16.84 4.11
CA PHE A 392 -21.65 17.03 5.45
C PHE A 392 -21.79 15.68 6.14
N LEU A 393 -21.05 15.48 7.22
CA LEU A 393 -21.06 14.22 7.96
C LEU A 393 -21.92 14.32 9.20
N LYS A 394 -22.77 13.32 9.42
CA LYS A 394 -23.65 13.16 10.58
C LYS A 394 -23.46 11.75 11.15
N PRO A 395 -22.60 11.57 12.17
CA PRO A 395 -22.35 10.25 12.78
C PRO A 395 -23.58 9.70 13.53
N ASP A 396 -23.69 8.36 13.59
CA ASP A 396 -24.81 7.63 14.22
C ASP A 396 -24.87 7.74 15.77
N LYS A 397 -23.76 8.18 16.41
CA LYS A 397 -23.49 8.40 17.85
C LYS A 397 -22.59 7.33 18.52
N LYS A 398 -21.43 7.79 19.01
CA LYS A 398 -20.66 7.41 20.22
C LYS A 398 -19.66 8.56 20.51
N TRP A 399 -19.37 8.83 21.78
CA TRP A 399 -18.86 10.11 22.32
C TRP A 399 -17.65 10.80 21.66
N ASN A 400 -16.79 10.09 20.90
CA ASN A 400 -15.65 10.67 20.18
C ASN A 400 -15.95 11.09 18.72
N GLN A 401 -17.16 10.81 18.24
CA GLN A 401 -17.57 11.05 16.85
C GLN A 401 -18.14 12.46 16.61
N THR A 402 -18.45 13.23 17.66
CA THR A 402 -18.98 14.61 17.50
C THR A 402 -18.03 15.54 16.74
N LYS A 403 -16.73 15.24 16.77
CA LYS A 403 -15.74 16.06 16.09
C LYS A 403 -15.77 15.93 14.56
N ILE A 404 -16.09 14.74 14.02
CA ILE A 404 -16.21 14.52 12.56
C ILE A 404 -17.52 15.07 11.99
N ALA A 405 -18.51 15.33 12.85
CA ALA A 405 -19.77 15.89 12.42
C ALA A 405 -19.60 17.29 11.80
N GLY A 406 -20.41 17.60 10.80
CA GLY A 406 -20.44 18.92 10.16
C GLY A 406 -19.89 18.93 8.73
N ARG A 407 -19.66 20.13 8.23
CA ARG A 407 -19.17 20.45 6.90
C ARG A 407 -17.68 20.21 6.79
N TRP A 408 -17.27 19.55 5.73
CA TRP A 408 -15.89 19.35 5.31
C TRP A 408 -15.73 19.76 3.86
N VAL A 409 -14.55 20.30 3.55
CA VAL A 409 -14.17 20.70 2.21
C VAL A 409 -12.92 19.93 1.82
N ILE A 410 -12.93 19.40 0.61
CA ILE A 410 -11.83 18.68 0.00
C ILE A 410 -11.43 19.45 -1.26
N VAL A 411 -10.29 20.14 -1.23
CA VAL A 411 -9.80 20.96 -2.33
C VAL A 411 -8.60 20.31 -2.98
N PHE A 412 -8.51 20.45 -4.29
CA PHE A 412 -7.33 20.11 -5.04
C PHE A 412 -6.27 21.19 -4.82
N ILE A 413 -5.05 20.78 -4.49
CA ILE A 413 -3.92 21.70 -4.35
C ILE A 413 -3.15 21.66 -5.67
N PRO A 414 -3.22 22.72 -6.51
CA PRO A 414 -2.40 22.79 -7.71
C PRO A 414 -0.93 22.83 -7.30
N ARG A 415 -0.10 22.01 -7.96
CA ARG A 415 1.33 22.02 -7.71
C ARG A 415 1.92 23.36 -8.24
N PRO A 416 2.75 24.07 -7.45
CA PRO A 416 3.49 25.22 -7.96
C PRO A 416 4.44 24.76 -9.09
N THR A 417 4.48 25.50 -10.20
CA THR A 417 5.25 25.19 -11.42
C THR A 417 6.75 24.93 -11.15
N GLU A 418 7.31 25.51 -10.09
CA GLU A 418 8.70 25.29 -9.66
C GLU A 418 9.02 23.84 -9.23
N TYR A 419 8.03 23.02 -8.88
CA TYR A 419 8.19 21.61 -8.49
C TYR A 419 7.93 20.60 -9.62
N GLU A 420 7.80 21.04 -10.88
CA GLU A 420 7.63 20.16 -12.04
C GLU A 420 8.90 19.36 -12.39
N ARG A 421 10.08 19.84 -11.97
CA ARG A 421 11.39 19.25 -12.33
C ARG A 421 11.68 17.88 -11.71
N ALA A 422 10.87 17.40 -10.76
CA ALA A 422 11.14 16.17 -10.00
C ALA A 422 10.52 14.88 -10.57
N GLY A 423 9.97 14.89 -11.79
CA GLY A 423 9.43 13.69 -12.44
C GLY A 423 8.14 13.19 -11.79
N GLU A 424 7.02 13.34 -12.51
CA GLU A 424 5.70 12.80 -12.17
C GLU A 424 5.17 13.14 -10.78
N GLY A 425 4.68 14.37 -10.67
CA GLY A 425 4.05 14.86 -9.47
C GLY A 425 2.72 14.20 -9.16
N LYS A 426 2.62 13.51 -8.02
CA LYS A 426 1.33 13.09 -7.48
C LYS A 426 0.46 14.32 -7.21
N MET A 427 -0.69 14.37 -7.88
CA MET A 427 -1.78 15.28 -7.56
C MET A 427 -2.18 15.11 -6.09
N MET A 428 -2.23 16.21 -5.33
CA MET A 428 -2.58 16.18 -3.90
C MET A 428 -3.89 16.91 -3.64
N TRP A 429 -4.73 16.30 -2.83
CA TRP A 429 -5.93 16.93 -2.30
C TRP A 429 -5.69 17.28 -0.83
N ALA A 430 -6.35 18.32 -0.34
CA ALA A 430 -6.42 18.63 1.07
C ALA A 430 -7.86 18.61 1.56
N MET A 431 -8.10 17.94 2.69
CA MET A 431 -9.36 17.92 3.40
C MET A 431 -9.25 18.73 4.68
N PHE A 432 -10.17 19.64 4.91
CA PHE A 432 -10.23 20.43 6.13
C PHE A 432 -11.67 20.76 6.53
N LYS A 433 -11.83 21.15 7.80
CA LYS A 433 -13.13 21.50 8.38
C LYS A 433 -13.22 23.03 8.52
N PRO A 434 -13.99 23.72 7.65
CA PRO A 434 -14.10 25.18 7.74
C PRO A 434 -14.79 25.62 9.04
N ASP A 435 -14.43 26.78 9.58
CA ASP A 435 -15.17 27.38 10.71
C ASP A 435 -16.62 27.67 10.34
N ASP A 436 -16.83 28.20 9.13
CA ASP A 436 -18.18 28.41 8.59
C ASP A 436 -18.77 27.08 8.12
N GLN A 437 -19.78 26.63 8.85
CA GLN A 437 -20.51 25.39 8.60
C GLN A 437 -21.69 25.59 7.63
N ARG A 438 -21.94 26.82 7.15
CA ARG A 438 -22.96 27.07 6.12
C ARG A 438 -22.56 26.42 4.79
N PRO A 439 -23.51 25.89 4.02
CA PRO A 439 -23.22 25.30 2.73
C PRO A 439 -22.64 26.30 1.73
N TYR A 440 -21.73 25.84 0.87
CA TYR A 440 -21.12 26.63 -0.19
C TYR A 440 -22.19 27.34 -1.03
N VAL A 441 -23.23 26.60 -1.38
CA VAL A 441 -24.36 27.08 -2.19
C VAL A 441 -25.20 28.19 -1.55
N THR A 442 -25.09 28.39 -0.24
CA THR A 442 -25.79 29.47 0.48
C THR A 442 -24.93 30.71 0.68
N THR A 443 -23.63 30.60 0.44
CA THR A 443 -22.64 31.67 0.66
C THR A 443 -22.08 32.22 -0.66
N HIS A 444 -22.34 31.55 -1.78
CA HIS A 444 -21.87 31.92 -3.11
C HIS A 444 -23.04 32.09 -4.07
N ASN A 445 -22.84 32.93 -5.09
CA ASN A 445 -23.84 33.18 -6.13
C ASN A 445 -23.65 32.19 -7.28
N LEU A 446 -24.71 31.44 -7.61
CA LEU A 446 -24.68 30.40 -8.63
C LEU A 446 -24.28 30.93 -10.02
N GLU A 447 -24.78 32.09 -10.44
CA GLU A 447 -24.48 32.66 -11.76
C GLU A 447 -23.00 32.97 -11.90
N LYS A 448 -22.42 33.67 -10.91
CA LYS A 448 -20.99 33.99 -10.87
C LYS A 448 -20.10 32.75 -10.85
N GLU A 449 -20.48 31.73 -10.08
CA GLU A 449 -19.73 30.48 -10.02
C GLU A 449 -19.89 29.66 -11.31
N THR A 450 -21.03 29.76 -11.99
CA THR A 450 -21.24 29.16 -13.32
C THR A 450 -20.33 29.81 -14.37
N GLU A 451 -20.34 31.15 -14.44
CA GLU A 451 -19.50 31.90 -15.39
C GLU A 451 -18.02 31.58 -15.18
N LYS A 452 -17.58 31.50 -13.92
CA LYS A 452 -16.21 31.11 -13.58
C LYS A 452 -15.91 29.67 -14.01
N ALA A 453 -16.80 28.73 -13.69
CA ALA A 453 -16.64 27.33 -14.03
C ALA A 453 -16.53 27.12 -15.56
N GLU A 454 -17.41 27.76 -16.33
CA GLU A 454 -17.38 27.72 -17.80
C GLU A 454 -16.09 28.34 -18.36
N LYS A 455 -15.66 29.48 -17.81
CA LYS A 455 -14.41 30.14 -18.20
C LYS A 455 -13.18 29.26 -17.95
N ASP A 456 -13.16 28.56 -16.82
CA ASP A 456 -12.03 27.73 -16.38
C ASP A 456 -12.12 26.28 -16.90
N GLY A 457 -13.18 25.92 -17.63
CA GLY A 457 -13.42 24.54 -18.11
C GLY A 457 -13.65 23.53 -16.98
N ILE A 458 -14.23 23.98 -15.87
CA ILE A 458 -14.47 23.19 -14.67
C ILE A 458 -15.92 22.71 -14.67
N GLU A 459 -16.13 21.40 -14.68
CA GLU A 459 -17.46 20.84 -14.43
C GLU A 459 -17.90 21.13 -12.99
N MET A 460 -19.17 21.51 -12.81
CA MET A 460 -19.73 21.83 -11.51
C MET A 460 -21.10 21.19 -11.29
N LEU A 461 -21.31 20.67 -10.10
CA LEU A 461 -22.58 20.24 -9.57
C LEU A 461 -22.96 21.10 -8.36
N TRP A 462 -24.02 21.89 -8.52
CA TRP A 462 -24.55 22.77 -7.49
C TRP A 462 -25.69 22.06 -6.74
N GLN A 463 -25.35 21.46 -5.60
CA GLN A 463 -26.28 20.71 -4.78
C GLN A 463 -26.40 21.32 -3.38
N HIS A 464 -27.64 21.48 -2.92
CA HIS A 464 -27.92 21.82 -1.53
C HIS A 464 -27.80 20.58 -0.64
N PRO A 465 -27.38 20.72 0.63
CA PRO A 465 -27.25 19.57 1.53
C PRO A 465 -28.57 18.85 1.81
N ASP A 466 -29.72 19.45 1.49
CA ASP A 466 -31.01 18.78 1.55
C ASP A 466 -31.27 17.88 0.32
N GLY A 467 -30.26 17.67 -0.52
CA GLY A 467 -30.26 16.88 -1.74
C GLY A 467 -30.99 17.51 -2.92
N SER A 468 -31.53 18.73 -2.81
CA SER A 468 -32.06 19.44 -3.97
C SER A 468 -30.90 19.86 -4.89
N ILE A 469 -31.00 19.45 -6.16
CA ILE A 469 -30.02 19.76 -7.20
C ILE A 469 -30.51 20.99 -7.93
N SER A 470 -29.71 22.05 -7.96
CA SER A 470 -30.09 23.30 -8.61
C SER A 470 -29.62 23.34 -10.06
N LYS A 471 -28.42 22.81 -10.36
CA LYS A 471 -27.86 22.82 -11.72
C LYS A 471 -26.67 21.85 -11.86
N LYS A 472 -26.58 21.12 -12.97
CA LYS A 472 -25.34 20.50 -13.45
C LYS A 472 -24.81 21.36 -14.59
N ILE A 473 -23.56 21.79 -14.51
CA ILE A 473 -22.88 22.58 -15.53
C ILE A 473 -21.79 21.68 -16.12
N PRO A 474 -21.87 21.37 -17.43
CA PRO A 474 -20.88 20.56 -18.13
C PRO A 474 -19.55 21.29 -18.35
#